data_AF-A0A1H8V1L7-F1
#
_entry.id   AF-A0A1H8V1L7-F1
#
_cell.length_a   1.000
_cell.length_b   1.000
_cell.length_c   1.000
_cell.angle_alpha   90.00
_cell.angle_beta   90.00
_cell.angle_gamma   90.00
#
_symmetry.space_group_name_H-M   'P 1'
#
loop_
_entity.id
_entity.type
_entity.pdbx_description
1 polymer ?
#
loop_
_entity_poly.entity_id
_entity_poly.type
_entity_poly.pdbx_seq_one_letter_code
_entity_poly.pdbx_strand_id
1 'polypeptide(L)'
;MMTPVIGISWPRSGHRMLVGLLKLYFGKSFGYCNFHSGKPSVEDISTCCKQIPCKHAGRIMLTKNHDFDLSVPQLEGEKYLIQYRDFAPSVVSNFELFVRNGNEDSVLSFRKFVSNQFSRYLDFVNKWVHSPFAQDQLVLNYGTFLDDPHGELQRTIRYFDPEAEPDTDRIAQAIAEVDGQKIEQKTVKALHKSGVHGDRDLRQFRHYSPALFDEIERLRLPRQTVIAAFRKHLGRAPSELNILRFQGYESKEAFEVFLQDSKEYRLLKSKGLA
;
A
#
# COMPACT_ATOMS: atom_id res chain seq x y z
N MET A 1 -6.37 9.28 -27.86
CA MET A 1 -5.63 7.99 -28.00
C MET A 1 -5.14 7.66 -26.63
N MET A 2 -5.45 6.46 -26.12
CA MET A 2 -5.07 6.10 -24.76
C MET A 2 -3.55 6.16 -24.57
N THR A 3 -3.12 6.77 -23.48
CA THR A 3 -1.72 6.86 -23.07
C THR A 3 -1.36 5.66 -22.19
N PRO A 4 -0.22 4.98 -22.43
CA PRO A 4 0.31 4.00 -21.49
C PRO A 4 0.62 4.65 -20.13
N VAL A 5 0.35 3.92 -19.05
CA VAL A 5 0.49 4.36 -17.67
C VAL A 5 1.31 3.35 -16.88
N ILE A 6 2.30 3.85 -16.14
CA ILE A 6 3.11 3.08 -15.21
C ILE A 6 2.36 3.00 -13.87
N GLY A 7 1.85 1.82 -13.52
CA GLY A 7 1.12 1.65 -12.27
C GLY A 7 2.06 1.28 -11.13
N ILE A 8 2.15 2.15 -10.14
CA ILE A 8 2.86 1.92 -8.88
C ILE A 8 1.81 1.76 -7.78
N SER A 9 1.93 0.74 -6.94
CA SER A 9 0.93 0.48 -5.90
C SER A 9 1.51 -0.01 -4.59
N TRP A 10 1.07 0.56 -3.47
CA TRP A 10 1.28 -0.08 -2.17
C TRP A 10 0.48 -1.39 -2.11
N PRO A 11 0.98 -2.48 -1.50
CA PRO A 11 0.19 -3.70 -1.34
C PRO A 11 -1.18 -3.42 -0.72
N ARG A 12 -2.20 -4.10 -1.26
CA ARG A 12 -3.59 -4.04 -0.76
C ARG A 12 -4.28 -2.67 -0.94
N SER A 13 -3.82 -1.83 -1.86
CA SER A 13 -4.44 -0.54 -2.23
C SER A 13 -5.52 -0.62 -3.33
N GLY A 14 -6.21 -1.76 -3.47
CA GLY A 14 -7.31 -1.86 -4.43
C GLY A 14 -6.93 -2.01 -5.91
N HIS A 15 -5.66 -2.22 -6.24
CA HIS A 15 -5.22 -2.35 -7.64
C HIS A 15 -6.03 -3.35 -8.48
N ARG A 16 -6.40 -4.51 -7.91
CA ARG A 16 -7.22 -5.51 -8.61
C ARG A 16 -8.62 -4.96 -8.97
N MET A 17 -9.24 -4.22 -8.05
CA MET A 17 -10.54 -3.59 -8.27
C MET A 17 -10.42 -2.57 -9.40
N LEU A 18 -9.41 -1.69 -9.36
CA LEU A 18 -9.18 -0.70 -10.41
C LEU A 18 -8.98 -1.35 -11.79
N VAL A 19 -8.15 -2.39 -11.88
CA VAL A 19 -7.96 -3.14 -13.14
C VAL A 19 -9.28 -3.76 -13.63
N GLY A 20 -10.12 -4.26 -12.73
CA GLY A 20 -11.45 -4.77 -13.06
C GLY A 20 -12.36 -3.68 -13.63
N LEU A 21 -12.42 -2.53 -12.97
CA LEU A 21 -13.19 -1.35 -13.42
C LEU A 21 -12.72 -0.88 -14.80
N LEU A 22 -11.41 -0.73 -15.00
CA LEU A 22 -10.86 -0.29 -16.28
C LEU A 22 -11.08 -1.32 -17.40
N LYS A 23 -11.06 -2.63 -17.09
CA LYS A 23 -11.43 -3.67 -18.06
C LYS A 23 -12.90 -3.63 -18.46
N LEU A 24 -13.80 -3.39 -17.52
CA LEU A 24 -15.22 -3.20 -17.83
C LEU A 24 -15.45 -1.93 -18.66
N TYR A 25 -14.78 -0.83 -18.26
CA TYR A 25 -14.93 0.47 -18.91
C TYR A 25 -14.24 0.60 -20.27
N PHE A 26 -13.10 -0.04 -20.52
CA PHE A 26 -12.42 0.07 -21.84
C PHE A 26 -12.62 -1.21 -22.68
N GLY A 27 -12.94 -2.34 -22.06
CA GLY A 27 -13.14 -3.60 -22.75
C GLY A 27 -11.82 -4.14 -23.32
N LYS A 28 -11.87 -4.64 -24.56
CA LYS A 28 -10.72 -5.28 -25.23
C LYS A 28 -9.56 -4.34 -25.53
N SER A 29 -9.78 -3.02 -25.51
CA SER A 29 -8.71 -2.05 -25.75
C SER A 29 -7.79 -1.88 -24.53
N PHE A 30 -8.19 -2.36 -23.35
CA PHE A 30 -7.39 -2.25 -22.13
C PHE A 30 -6.44 -3.43 -21.95
N GLY A 31 -5.19 -3.26 -22.40
CA GLY A 31 -4.11 -4.17 -22.07
C GLY A 31 -3.52 -3.88 -20.69
N TYR A 32 -3.34 -4.93 -19.89
CA TYR A 32 -2.79 -4.85 -18.54
C TYR A 32 -1.62 -5.83 -18.38
N CYS A 33 -0.55 -5.40 -17.71
CA CYS A 33 0.63 -6.21 -17.46
C CYS A 33 1.04 -6.17 -15.99
N ASN A 34 1.08 -7.33 -15.34
CA ASN A 34 1.55 -7.45 -13.97
C ASN A 34 3.04 -7.83 -13.92
N PHE A 35 3.88 -6.95 -13.37
CA PHE A 35 5.33 -7.14 -13.29
C PHE A 35 5.73 -8.43 -12.57
N HIS A 36 4.98 -8.83 -11.53
CA HIS A 36 5.34 -9.96 -10.67
C HIS A 36 4.75 -11.30 -11.13
N SER A 37 3.55 -11.32 -11.74
CA SER A 37 2.93 -12.59 -12.20
C SER A 37 3.35 -13.00 -13.60
N GLY A 38 4.07 -12.14 -14.33
CA GLY A 38 4.73 -12.50 -15.57
C GLY A 38 3.84 -12.64 -16.81
N LYS A 39 2.51 -12.81 -16.71
CA LYS A 39 1.61 -12.93 -17.87
C LYS A 39 0.73 -11.68 -18.08
N PRO A 40 0.91 -10.92 -19.17
CA PRO A 40 0.01 -9.84 -19.60
C PRO A 40 -1.38 -10.34 -20.00
N SER A 41 -2.36 -9.43 -20.04
CA SER A 41 -3.73 -9.73 -20.48
C SER A 41 -3.92 -9.69 -22.01
N VAL A 42 -2.84 -9.58 -22.78
CA VAL A 42 -2.85 -9.47 -24.24
C VAL A 42 -2.34 -10.79 -24.81
N GLU A 43 -3.10 -11.38 -25.75
CA GLU A 43 -3.01 -12.79 -26.15
C GLU A 43 -1.64 -13.23 -26.69
N ASP A 44 -0.97 -12.37 -27.46
CA ASP A 44 0.32 -12.63 -28.11
C ASP A 44 1.53 -12.14 -27.30
N ILE A 45 1.31 -11.60 -26.09
CA ILE A 45 2.39 -11.26 -25.17
C ILE A 45 2.44 -12.32 -24.07
N SER A 46 3.34 -13.30 -24.25
CA SER A 46 3.47 -14.44 -23.35
C SER A 46 4.09 -14.07 -21.99
N THR A 47 4.99 -13.08 -21.97
CA THR A 47 5.75 -12.69 -20.77
C THR A 47 5.88 -11.17 -20.59
N CYS A 48 5.82 -10.71 -19.34
CA CYS A 48 6.12 -9.34 -18.95
C CYS A 48 7.56 -8.99 -19.33
N CYS A 49 7.76 -7.86 -20.02
CA CYS A 49 9.07 -7.38 -20.44
C CYS A 49 9.96 -6.87 -19.29
N LYS A 50 9.36 -6.58 -18.12
CA LYS A 50 10.00 -5.97 -16.94
C LYS A 50 10.76 -4.67 -17.22
N GLN A 51 10.40 -3.97 -18.30
CA GLN A 51 10.95 -2.66 -18.66
C GLN A 51 10.00 -1.55 -18.24
N ILE A 52 10.59 -0.42 -17.85
CA ILE A 52 9.90 0.82 -17.49
C ILE A 52 10.60 1.94 -18.28
N PRO A 53 9.94 2.58 -19.25
CA PRO A 53 8.57 2.33 -19.73
C PRO A 53 8.40 0.94 -20.39
N CYS A 54 7.16 0.47 -20.52
CA CYS A 54 6.89 -0.83 -21.12
C CYS A 54 7.17 -0.82 -22.63
N LYS A 55 8.00 -1.74 -23.15
CA LYS A 55 8.23 -1.86 -24.61
C LYS A 55 7.00 -2.19 -25.45
N HIS A 56 5.91 -2.60 -24.81
CA HIS A 56 4.62 -2.87 -25.45
C HIS A 56 3.63 -1.72 -25.26
N ALA A 57 4.13 -0.50 -25.04
CA ALA A 57 3.37 0.74 -25.14
C ALA A 57 2.50 0.75 -26.41
N GLY A 58 1.27 1.27 -26.30
CA GLY A 58 0.25 1.19 -27.35
C GLY A 58 -0.59 -0.09 -27.32
N ARG A 59 -0.15 -1.14 -26.59
CA ARG A 59 -0.92 -2.38 -26.39
C ARG A 59 -1.17 -2.68 -24.93
N ILE A 60 -0.20 -2.38 -24.07
CA ILE A 60 -0.34 -2.39 -22.62
C ILE A 60 -0.59 -0.96 -22.17
N MET A 61 -1.79 -0.72 -21.66
CA MET A 61 -2.22 0.57 -21.14
C MET A 61 -1.83 0.76 -19.68
N LEU A 62 -1.84 -0.30 -18.86
CA LEU A 62 -1.43 -0.22 -17.45
C LEU A 62 -0.45 -1.33 -17.10
N THR A 63 0.70 -0.94 -16.53
CA THR A 63 1.58 -1.89 -15.84
C THR A 63 1.33 -1.89 -14.33
N LYS A 64 1.71 -2.95 -13.62
CA LYS A 64 1.65 -3.01 -12.15
C LYS A 64 3.01 -3.33 -11.57
N ASN A 65 3.50 -2.46 -10.69
CA ASN A 65 4.66 -2.71 -9.83
C ASN A 65 4.35 -2.28 -8.38
N HIS A 66 4.89 -3.01 -7.40
CA HIS A 66 4.83 -2.63 -5.99
C HIS A 66 6.04 -1.82 -5.51
N ASP A 67 7.09 -1.73 -6.34
CA ASP A 67 8.35 -1.02 -6.07
C ASP A 67 8.93 -1.32 -4.67
N PHE A 68 8.99 -2.61 -4.34
CA PHE A 68 9.28 -3.09 -2.99
C PHE A 68 10.65 -2.67 -2.43
N ASP A 69 11.60 -2.40 -3.31
CA ASP A 69 12.97 -1.99 -3.05
C ASP A 69 13.24 -0.52 -3.42
N LEU A 70 12.21 0.20 -3.85
CA LEU A 70 12.28 1.59 -4.26
C LEU A 70 13.24 1.84 -5.42
N SER A 71 13.48 0.82 -6.26
CA SER A 71 14.40 0.91 -7.40
C SER A 71 13.78 1.46 -8.68
N VAL A 72 12.45 1.48 -8.80
CA VAL A 72 11.78 2.01 -9.99
C VAL A 72 12.04 3.52 -10.12
N PRO A 73 12.59 4.00 -11.25
CA PRO A 73 12.90 5.42 -11.41
C PRO A 73 11.63 6.27 -11.55
N GLN A 74 11.73 7.55 -11.19
CA GLN A 74 10.75 8.59 -11.50
C GLN A 74 11.14 9.23 -12.82
N LEU A 75 10.47 8.85 -13.91
CA LEU A 75 10.80 9.30 -15.26
C LEU A 75 9.95 10.53 -15.60
N GLU A 76 10.60 11.67 -15.88
CA GLU A 76 9.93 12.87 -16.36
C GLU A 76 9.24 12.62 -17.71
N GLY A 77 8.06 13.21 -17.91
CA GLY A 77 7.27 13.07 -19.13
C GLY A 77 6.47 11.77 -19.26
N GLU A 78 6.71 10.77 -18.41
CA GLU A 78 5.93 9.53 -18.36
C GLU A 78 4.74 9.65 -17.40
N LYS A 79 3.64 8.98 -17.71
CA LYS A 79 2.44 8.94 -16.85
C LYS A 79 2.52 7.82 -15.82
N TYR A 80 2.29 8.17 -14.56
CA TYR A 80 2.20 7.26 -13.43
C TYR A 80 0.83 7.32 -12.80
N LEU A 81 0.31 6.14 -12.47
CA LEU A 81 -0.85 5.99 -11.59
C LEU A 81 -0.36 5.34 -10.30
N ILE A 82 -0.46 6.10 -9.22
CA ILE A 82 0.10 5.76 -7.91
C ILE A 82 -1.04 5.43 -6.97
N GLN A 83 -1.20 4.15 -6.62
CA GLN A 83 -2.26 3.69 -5.72
C GLN A 83 -1.72 3.41 -4.32
N TYR A 84 -2.28 4.08 -3.33
CA TYR A 84 -1.99 3.78 -1.93
C TYR A 84 -3.27 3.65 -1.13
N ARG A 85 -3.11 3.21 0.12
CA ARG A 85 -4.19 3.06 1.08
C ARG A 85 -3.61 3.34 2.44
N ASP A 86 -4.42 3.93 3.31
CA ASP A 86 -4.03 4.20 4.68
C ASP A 86 -3.42 2.97 5.35
N PHE A 87 -2.45 3.23 6.22
CA PHE A 87 -1.57 2.19 6.72
C PHE A 87 -2.31 1.11 7.50
N ALA A 88 -3.15 1.50 8.47
CA ALA A 88 -3.89 0.56 9.32
C ALA A 88 -4.77 -0.43 8.50
N PRO A 89 -5.65 0.02 7.59
CA PRO A 89 -6.45 -0.93 6.82
C PRO A 89 -5.65 -1.74 5.80
N SER A 90 -4.58 -1.17 5.21
CA SER A 90 -3.72 -1.92 4.28
C SER A 90 -2.88 -3.00 4.98
N VAL A 91 -2.31 -2.71 6.16
CA VAL A 91 -1.47 -3.64 6.91
C VAL A 91 -2.28 -4.80 7.49
N VAL A 92 -3.52 -4.56 7.92
CA VAL A 92 -4.44 -5.62 8.35
C VAL A 92 -4.72 -6.57 7.18
N SER A 93 -5.09 -6.05 6.02
CA SER A 93 -5.34 -6.89 4.84
C SER A 93 -4.09 -7.66 4.39
N ASN A 94 -2.90 -7.05 4.53
CA ASN A 94 -1.65 -7.69 4.18
C ASN A 94 -1.27 -8.78 5.20
N PHE A 95 -1.55 -8.57 6.49
CA PHE A 95 -1.32 -9.57 7.52
C PHE A 95 -2.23 -10.80 7.36
N GLU A 96 -3.49 -10.61 6.93
CA GLU A 96 -4.36 -11.74 6.61
C GLU A 96 -3.82 -12.58 5.45
N LEU A 97 -3.24 -11.94 4.43
CA LEU A 97 -2.54 -12.64 3.36
C LEU A 97 -1.31 -13.38 3.90
N PHE A 98 -0.52 -12.74 4.75
CA PHE A 98 0.64 -13.33 5.40
C PHE A 98 0.27 -14.61 6.18
N VAL A 99 -0.78 -14.56 7.00
CA VAL A 99 -1.31 -15.71 7.74
C VAL A 99 -1.88 -16.78 6.81
N ARG A 100 -2.57 -16.40 5.73
CA ARG A 100 -3.07 -17.35 4.73
C ARG A 100 -1.94 -18.12 4.04
N ASN A 101 -0.78 -17.50 3.89
CA ASN A 101 0.42 -18.14 3.34
C ASN A 101 1.15 -19.03 4.38
N GLY A 102 0.51 -19.39 5.48
CA GLY A 102 1.02 -20.35 6.46
C GLY A 102 1.82 -19.73 7.62
N ASN A 103 1.90 -18.41 7.70
CA ASN A 103 2.63 -17.75 8.78
C ASN A 103 1.83 -17.67 10.09
N GLU A 104 2.54 -17.38 11.18
CA GLU A 104 1.98 -17.32 12.54
C GLU A 104 0.85 -16.29 12.68
N ASP A 105 -0.26 -16.75 13.26
CA ASP A 105 -1.46 -15.96 13.51
C ASP A 105 -1.61 -15.61 15.01
N SER A 106 -0.79 -14.67 15.48
CA SER A 106 -0.80 -14.21 16.87
C SER A 106 -0.73 -12.68 16.95
N VAL A 107 -1.12 -12.11 18.08
CA VAL A 107 -0.99 -10.67 18.35
C VAL A 107 0.47 -10.22 18.25
N LEU A 108 1.42 -11.02 18.77
CA LEU A 108 2.84 -10.72 18.71
C LEU A 108 3.36 -10.73 17.26
N SER A 109 2.97 -11.74 16.47
CA SER A 109 3.26 -11.81 15.05
C SER A 109 2.71 -10.60 14.30
N PHE A 110 1.47 -10.18 14.60
CA PHE A 110 0.87 -8.99 14.01
C PHE A 110 1.65 -7.71 14.38
N ARG A 111 2.02 -7.50 15.65
CA ARG A 111 2.82 -6.34 16.08
C ARG A 111 4.16 -6.27 15.34
N LYS A 112 4.86 -7.39 15.25
CA LYS A 112 6.12 -7.50 14.50
C LYS A 112 5.91 -7.20 13.02
N PHE A 113 4.84 -7.74 12.43
CA PHE A 113 4.50 -7.51 11.03
C PHE A 113 4.22 -6.02 10.76
N VAL A 114 3.37 -5.38 11.57
CA VAL A 114 3.05 -3.96 11.49
C VAL A 114 4.32 -3.11 11.58
N SER A 115 5.15 -3.36 12.60
CA SER A 115 6.40 -2.63 12.82
C SER A 115 7.33 -2.68 11.60
N ASN A 116 7.46 -3.86 10.97
CA ASN A 116 8.28 -4.04 9.77
C ASN A 116 7.65 -3.40 8.53
N GLN A 117 6.34 -3.50 8.34
CA GLN A 117 5.66 -2.92 7.19
C GLN A 117 5.67 -1.39 7.24
N PHE A 118 5.61 -0.79 8.44
CA PHE A 118 5.50 0.66 8.58
C PHE A 118 6.70 1.42 8.01
N SER A 119 7.92 0.95 8.22
CA SER A 119 9.11 1.58 7.61
C SER A 119 9.01 1.60 6.09
N ARG A 120 8.63 0.46 5.49
CA ARG A 120 8.49 0.34 4.03
C ARG A 120 7.33 1.18 3.50
N TYR A 121 6.26 1.29 4.27
CA TYR A 121 5.14 2.17 3.95
C TYR A 121 5.57 3.63 3.92
N LEU A 122 6.30 4.10 4.95
CA LEU A 122 6.85 5.45 5.01
C LEU A 122 7.73 5.74 3.79
N ASP A 123 8.66 4.85 3.48
CA ASP A 123 9.55 5.07 2.34
C ASP A 123 8.76 5.10 1.01
N PHE A 124 7.77 4.22 0.86
CA PHE A 124 6.88 4.22 -0.31
C PHE A 124 6.08 5.53 -0.43
N VAL A 125 5.41 5.98 0.63
CA VAL A 125 4.59 7.21 0.56
C VAL A 125 5.46 8.45 0.39
N ASN A 126 6.64 8.51 1.02
CA ASN A 126 7.57 9.62 0.82
C ASN A 126 8.05 9.70 -0.63
N LYS A 127 8.39 8.56 -1.24
CA LYS A 127 8.84 8.52 -2.64
C LYS A 127 7.69 8.80 -3.60
N TRP A 128 6.55 8.14 -3.46
CA TRP A 128 5.53 8.10 -4.51
C TRP A 128 4.32 8.97 -4.25
N VAL A 129 4.01 9.32 -3.01
CA VAL A 129 2.77 10.03 -2.65
C VAL A 129 3.04 11.48 -2.24
N HIS A 130 4.11 11.72 -1.49
CA HIS A 130 4.43 13.03 -0.91
C HIS A 130 5.61 13.74 -1.59
N SER A 131 6.21 13.13 -2.60
CA SER A 131 7.31 13.74 -3.35
C SER A 131 6.80 14.83 -4.30
N PRO A 132 7.67 15.77 -4.72
CA PRO A 132 7.34 16.72 -5.79
C PRO A 132 6.90 16.02 -7.07
N PHE A 133 7.52 14.88 -7.41
CA PHE A 133 7.16 14.08 -8.57
C PHE A 133 5.68 13.69 -8.59
N ALA A 134 5.08 13.40 -7.43
CA ALA A 134 3.69 12.97 -7.34
C ALA A 134 2.68 14.06 -7.76
N GLN A 135 3.08 15.33 -7.77
CA GLN A 135 2.20 16.46 -8.09
C GLN A 135 1.71 16.45 -9.55
N ASP A 136 2.52 15.87 -10.45
CA ASP A 136 2.20 15.77 -11.88
C ASP A 136 1.58 14.40 -12.25
N GLN A 137 1.30 13.56 -11.26
CA GLN A 137 0.87 12.17 -11.47
C GLN A 137 -0.53 11.93 -10.91
N LEU A 138 -1.18 10.86 -11.38
CA LEU A 138 -2.47 10.46 -10.81
C LEU A 138 -2.23 9.66 -9.52
N VAL A 139 -2.43 10.30 -8.37
CA VAL A 139 -2.40 9.65 -7.06
C VAL A 139 -3.82 9.26 -6.64
N LEU A 140 -4.04 7.98 -6.32
CA LEU A 140 -5.31 7.43 -5.85
C LEU A 140 -5.17 6.87 -4.43
N ASN A 141 -5.88 7.47 -3.47
CA ASN A 141 -6.09 6.86 -2.17
C ASN A 141 -7.29 5.89 -2.28
N TYR A 142 -7.10 4.64 -1.83
CA TYR A 142 -8.16 3.64 -1.90
C TYR A 142 -9.41 4.00 -1.10
N GLY A 143 -9.27 4.61 0.09
CA GLY A 143 -10.42 5.06 0.89
C GLY A 143 -11.24 6.12 0.15
N THR A 144 -10.58 7.15 -0.37
CA THR A 144 -11.24 8.18 -1.20
C THR A 144 -11.91 7.58 -2.43
N PHE A 145 -11.28 6.59 -3.09
CA PHE A 145 -11.89 5.85 -4.19
C PHE A 145 -13.18 5.14 -3.78
N LEU A 146 -13.22 4.54 -2.59
CA LEU A 146 -14.43 3.86 -2.11
C LEU A 146 -15.54 4.85 -1.73
N ASP A 147 -15.18 6.04 -1.24
CA ASP A 147 -16.15 7.07 -0.85
C ASP A 147 -16.80 7.75 -2.06
N ASP A 148 -16.05 7.96 -3.15
CA ASP A 148 -16.56 8.48 -4.42
C ASP A 148 -16.02 7.68 -5.63
N PRO A 149 -16.55 6.46 -5.87
CA PRO A 149 -16.06 5.62 -6.97
C PRO A 149 -16.37 6.22 -8.34
N HIS A 150 -17.41 7.05 -8.47
CA HIS A 150 -17.77 7.69 -9.74
C HIS A 150 -16.75 8.77 -10.11
N GLY A 151 -16.50 9.74 -9.22
CA GLY A 151 -15.56 10.83 -9.49
C GLY A 151 -14.12 10.33 -9.66
N GLU A 152 -13.71 9.35 -8.85
CA GLU A 152 -12.35 8.80 -8.89
C GLU A 152 -12.11 7.93 -10.14
N LEU A 153 -13.11 7.14 -10.58
CA LEU A 153 -13.03 6.41 -11.83
C LEU A 153 -13.06 7.37 -13.04
N GLN A 154 -13.89 8.40 -13.02
CA GLN A 154 -13.92 9.44 -14.06
C GLN A 154 -12.56 10.14 -14.20
N ARG A 155 -11.94 10.55 -13.08
CA ARG A 155 -10.59 11.15 -13.06
C ARG A 155 -9.56 10.19 -13.63
N THR A 156 -9.66 8.91 -13.28
CA THR A 156 -8.77 7.88 -13.82
C THR A 156 -8.94 7.72 -15.33
N ILE A 157 -10.17 7.62 -15.83
CA ILE A 157 -10.44 7.47 -17.26
C ILE A 157 -9.86 8.62 -18.07
N ARG A 158 -10.08 9.88 -17.63
CA ARG A 158 -9.49 11.07 -18.27
C ARG A 158 -7.96 11.04 -18.25
N TYR A 159 -7.36 10.46 -17.22
CA TYR A 159 -5.91 10.32 -17.16
C TYR A 159 -5.36 9.36 -18.24
N PHE A 160 -6.10 8.28 -18.52
CA PHE A 160 -5.75 7.33 -19.59
C PHE A 160 -6.08 7.88 -20.99
N ASP A 161 -7.21 8.56 -21.17
CA ASP A 161 -7.65 9.13 -22.46
C ASP A 161 -8.10 10.59 -22.29
N PRO A 162 -7.16 11.56 -22.29
CA PRO A 162 -7.46 12.97 -22.01
C PRO A 162 -8.41 13.63 -23.00
N GLU A 163 -8.46 13.10 -24.23
CA GLU A 163 -9.29 13.63 -25.32
C GLU A 163 -10.72 13.06 -25.30
N ALA A 164 -10.98 12.02 -24.51
CA ALA A 164 -12.28 11.37 -24.46
C ALA A 164 -13.12 11.94 -23.31
N GLU A 165 -14.39 12.26 -23.60
CA GLU A 165 -15.35 12.53 -22.53
C GLU A 165 -15.78 11.21 -21.88
N PRO A 166 -15.61 11.03 -20.55
CA PRO A 166 -15.97 9.79 -19.90
C PRO A 166 -17.47 9.51 -19.97
N ASP A 167 -17.82 8.29 -20.35
CA ASP A 167 -19.20 7.80 -20.41
C ASP A 167 -19.69 7.47 -18.98
N THR A 168 -20.60 8.29 -18.47
CA THR A 168 -21.14 8.18 -17.12
C THR A 168 -21.92 6.90 -16.89
N ASP A 169 -22.65 6.42 -17.89
CA ASP A 169 -23.46 5.20 -17.79
C ASP A 169 -22.55 3.97 -17.76
N ARG A 170 -21.49 3.98 -18.58
CA ARG A 170 -20.48 2.93 -18.57
C ARG A 170 -19.66 2.91 -17.28
N ILE A 171 -19.38 4.08 -16.70
CA ILE A 171 -18.77 4.19 -15.36
C ILE A 171 -19.69 3.55 -14.32
N ALA A 172 -20.97 3.93 -14.29
CA ALA A 172 -21.95 3.39 -13.35
C ALA A 172 -22.07 1.87 -13.46
N GLN A 173 -22.14 1.36 -14.71
CA GLN A 173 -22.19 -0.07 -14.97
C GLN A 173 -20.92 -0.78 -14.48
N ALA A 174 -19.73 -0.25 -14.78
CA ALA A 174 -18.47 -0.85 -14.33
C ALA A 174 -18.40 -0.93 -12.80
N ILE A 175 -18.84 0.13 -12.11
CA ILE A 175 -18.88 0.19 -10.63
C ILE A 175 -19.85 -0.84 -10.07
N ALA A 176 -21.02 -1.03 -10.68
CA ALA A 176 -22.01 -2.01 -10.25
C ALA A 176 -21.58 -3.47 -10.53
N GLU A 177 -20.84 -3.70 -11.62
CA GLU A 177 -20.53 -5.04 -12.12
C GLU A 177 -19.12 -5.55 -11.75
N VAL A 178 -18.27 -4.74 -11.13
CA VAL A 178 -16.93 -5.21 -10.78
C VAL A 178 -16.99 -6.38 -9.78
N ASP A 179 -16.18 -7.40 -10.04
CA ASP A 179 -16.06 -8.53 -9.13
C ASP A 179 -15.35 -8.12 -7.84
N GLY A 180 -15.93 -8.51 -6.71
CA GLY A 180 -15.37 -8.33 -5.38
C GLY A 180 -14.67 -9.60 -4.86
N GLN A 181 -14.04 -9.47 -3.71
CA GLN A 181 -13.55 -10.62 -2.94
C GLN A 181 -13.90 -10.45 -1.47
N LYS A 182 -14.49 -11.49 -0.89
CA LYS A 182 -14.68 -11.59 0.56
C LYS A 182 -13.59 -12.48 1.14
N ILE A 183 -12.94 -12.03 2.21
CA ILE A 183 -11.94 -12.81 2.94
C ILE A 183 -12.49 -13.10 4.33
N GLU A 184 -12.76 -14.37 4.63
CA GLU A 184 -13.24 -14.83 5.93
C GLU A 184 -12.45 -16.07 6.35
N GLN A 185 -11.88 -16.07 7.55
CA GLN A 185 -11.18 -17.23 8.13
C GLN A 185 -10.19 -17.93 7.16
N LYS A 186 -9.32 -17.14 6.51
CA LYS A 186 -8.33 -17.58 5.50
C LYS A 186 -8.91 -18.05 4.16
N THR A 187 -10.23 -18.13 4.01
CA THR A 187 -10.91 -18.44 2.75
C THR A 187 -11.18 -17.17 1.95
N VAL A 188 -10.90 -17.22 0.64
CA VAL A 188 -11.26 -16.17 -0.30
C VAL A 188 -12.47 -16.61 -1.11
N LYS A 189 -13.60 -15.94 -0.94
CA LYS A 189 -14.77 -16.10 -1.79
C LYS A 189 -14.78 -15.01 -2.85
N ALA A 190 -14.75 -15.42 -4.12
CA ALA A 190 -15.02 -14.49 -5.22
C ALA A 190 -16.49 -14.07 -5.16
N LEU A 191 -16.76 -12.78 -5.29
CA LEU A 191 -18.11 -12.24 -5.38
C LEU A 191 -18.30 -11.71 -6.79
N HIS A 192 -19.09 -12.43 -7.59
CA HIS A 192 -19.31 -12.04 -8.98
C HIS A 192 -20.26 -10.84 -9.05
N LYS A 193 -19.93 -9.83 -9.87
CA LYS A 193 -20.73 -8.61 -10.07
C LYS A 193 -21.29 -8.01 -8.78
N SER A 194 -20.44 -7.97 -7.78
CA SER A 194 -20.83 -7.51 -6.46
C SER A 194 -20.77 -6.00 -6.31
N GLY A 195 -20.14 -5.33 -7.28
CA GLY A 195 -19.87 -3.91 -7.28
C GLY A 195 -18.72 -3.50 -6.38
N VAL A 196 -18.48 -2.19 -6.33
CA VAL A 196 -17.56 -1.57 -5.36
C VAL A 196 -18.20 -1.61 -3.97
N HIS A 197 -17.50 -2.24 -3.02
CA HIS A 197 -17.94 -2.32 -1.62
C HIS A 197 -17.21 -1.29 -0.78
N GLY A 198 -17.90 -0.77 0.24
CA GLY A 198 -17.28 0.09 1.25
C GLY A 198 -16.11 -0.60 1.96
N ASP A 199 -15.31 0.20 2.65
CA ASP A 199 -14.12 -0.36 3.29
C ASP A 199 -14.49 -1.31 4.43
N ARG A 200 -13.59 -2.25 4.73
CA ARG A 200 -13.74 -3.16 5.86
C ARG A 200 -13.77 -2.39 7.17
N ASP A 201 -14.60 -2.85 8.09
CA ASP A 201 -14.52 -2.42 9.48
C ASP A 201 -13.32 -3.09 10.17
N LEU A 202 -12.35 -2.28 10.62
CA LEU A 202 -11.15 -2.77 11.30
C LEU A 202 -11.47 -3.40 12.66
N ARG A 203 -12.61 -3.07 13.28
CA ARG A 203 -13.07 -3.66 14.54
C ARG A 203 -13.39 -5.15 14.39
N GLN A 204 -13.61 -5.62 13.17
CA GLN A 204 -13.85 -7.04 12.87
C GLN A 204 -12.55 -7.84 12.73
N PHE A 205 -11.38 -7.20 12.78
CA PHE A 205 -10.12 -7.91 12.74
C PHE A 205 -9.90 -8.70 14.04
N ARG A 206 -9.54 -9.98 13.94
CA ARG A 206 -9.43 -10.91 15.08
C ARG A 206 -8.43 -10.52 16.17
N HIS A 207 -7.42 -9.69 15.83
CA HIS A 207 -6.46 -9.14 16.80
C HIS A 207 -6.72 -7.66 17.10
N TYR A 208 -7.92 -7.15 16.78
CA TYR A 208 -8.30 -5.78 17.10
C TYR A 208 -8.35 -5.58 18.61
N SER A 209 -7.68 -4.55 19.07
CA SER A 209 -7.96 -3.90 20.33
C SER A 209 -7.81 -2.39 20.13
N PRO A 210 -8.64 -1.56 20.80
CA PRO A 210 -8.53 -0.10 20.67
C PRO A 210 -7.11 0.40 20.94
N ALA A 211 -6.50 -0.05 22.05
CA ALA A 211 -5.15 0.35 22.43
C ALA A 211 -4.08 -0.01 21.38
N LEU A 212 -4.17 -1.17 20.73
CA LEU A 212 -3.23 -1.53 19.66
C LEU A 212 -3.43 -0.64 18.43
N PHE A 213 -4.66 -0.38 18.01
CA PHE A 213 -4.91 0.43 16.82
C PHE A 213 -4.58 1.91 17.05
N ASP A 214 -4.77 2.42 18.27
CA ASP A 214 -4.26 3.73 18.68
C ASP A 214 -2.74 3.82 18.54
N GLU A 215 -2.01 2.75 18.88
CA GLU A 215 -0.55 2.70 18.65
C GLU A 215 -0.20 2.71 17.16
N ILE A 216 -0.96 1.99 16.32
CA ILE A 216 -0.75 1.92 14.87
C ILE A 216 -0.96 3.29 14.21
N GLU A 217 -2.01 4.00 14.60
CA GLU A 217 -2.33 5.34 14.08
C GLU A 217 -1.30 6.39 14.50
N ARG A 218 -0.62 6.18 15.63
CA ARG A 218 0.42 7.07 16.13
C ARG A 218 1.80 6.78 15.57
N LEU A 219 2.01 5.73 14.77
CA LEU A 219 3.32 5.42 14.21
C LEU A 219 3.88 6.60 13.38
N ARG A 220 5.14 6.97 13.63
CA ARG A 220 5.88 8.05 12.93
C ARG A 220 7.30 7.64 12.58
N LEU A 221 7.97 6.88 13.45
CA LEU A 221 9.37 6.50 13.28
C LEU A 221 9.54 5.16 12.57
N PRO A 222 10.52 5.02 11.66
CA PRO A 222 10.95 3.75 11.14
C PRO A 222 11.44 2.82 12.27
N ARG A 223 11.19 1.52 12.10
CA ARG A 223 11.61 0.49 13.05
C ARG A 223 13.11 0.54 13.34
N GLN A 224 13.94 0.77 12.31
CA GLN A 224 15.39 0.81 12.47
C GLN A 224 15.87 2.02 13.26
N THR A 225 15.18 3.16 13.16
CA THR A 225 15.44 4.35 13.98
C THR A 225 15.30 4.03 15.47
N VAL A 226 14.21 3.35 15.83
CA VAL A 226 13.96 2.91 17.21
C VAL A 226 15.03 1.92 17.67
N ILE A 227 15.34 0.91 16.86
CA ILE A 227 16.35 -0.11 17.20
C ILE A 227 17.74 0.52 17.39
N ALA A 228 18.13 1.44 16.49
CA ALA A 228 19.42 2.11 16.55
C ALA A 228 19.56 2.95 17.83
N ALA A 229 18.54 3.73 18.19
CA ALA A 229 18.53 4.52 19.41
C ALA A 229 18.59 3.63 20.68
N PHE A 230 17.85 2.52 20.71
CA PHE A 230 17.92 1.54 21.80
C PHE A 230 19.32 0.94 21.95
N ARG A 231 19.96 0.55 20.85
CA ARG A 231 21.33 0.00 20.88
C ARG A 231 22.34 1.03 21.33
N LYS A 232 22.22 2.27 20.85
CA LYS A 232 23.07 3.41 21.22
C LYS A 232 23.01 3.72 22.71
N HIS A 233 21.81 3.78 23.29
CA HIS A 233 21.63 4.26 24.67
C HIS A 233 21.56 3.13 25.71
N LEU A 234 21.05 1.96 25.36
CA LEU A 234 20.80 0.86 26.31
C LEU A 234 21.55 -0.43 25.96
N GLY A 235 22.36 -0.45 24.89
CA GLY A 235 23.18 -1.61 24.51
C GLY A 235 22.38 -2.84 24.02
N ARG A 236 21.08 -2.72 23.79
CA ARG A 236 20.19 -3.83 23.38
C ARG A 236 19.10 -3.37 22.43
N ALA A 237 18.36 -4.31 21.84
CA ALA A 237 17.15 -4.01 21.06
C ALA A 237 15.92 -3.77 21.98
N PRO A 238 14.89 -3.03 21.51
CA PRO A 238 13.60 -2.97 22.18
C PRO A 238 12.89 -4.33 22.17
N SER A 239 11.99 -4.56 23.13
CA SER A 239 11.05 -5.68 23.07
C SER A 239 10.03 -5.46 21.95
N GLU A 240 9.70 -6.53 21.21
CA GLU A 240 8.64 -6.53 20.18
C GLU A 240 7.28 -6.11 20.74
N LEU A 241 7.02 -6.38 22.03
CA LEU A 241 5.79 -5.95 22.68
C LEU A 241 5.67 -4.43 22.76
N ASN A 242 6.78 -3.70 22.82
CA ASN A 242 6.76 -2.24 23.02
C ASN A 242 7.18 -1.46 21.77
N ILE A 243 7.59 -2.13 20.70
CA ILE A 243 8.22 -1.44 19.57
C ILE A 243 7.28 -0.47 18.85
N LEU A 244 5.99 -0.81 18.72
CA LEU A 244 5.00 0.10 18.11
C LEU A 244 4.84 1.39 18.91
N ARG A 245 4.77 1.27 20.24
CA ARG A 245 4.73 2.44 21.14
C ARG A 245 5.94 3.35 20.93
N PHE A 246 7.14 2.78 20.80
CA PHE A 246 8.35 3.57 20.55
C PHE A 246 8.41 4.16 19.14
N GLN A 247 7.82 3.49 18.15
CA GLN A 247 7.68 4.06 16.81
C GLN A 247 6.67 5.22 16.77
N GLY A 248 5.86 5.41 17.82
CA GLY A 248 4.89 6.50 17.90
C GLY A 248 5.40 7.84 18.43
N TYR A 249 6.70 7.95 18.72
CA TYR A 249 7.29 9.23 19.13
C TYR A 249 7.35 10.22 17.95
N GLU A 250 7.18 11.51 18.24
CA GLU A 250 7.12 12.58 17.25
C GLU A 250 8.40 12.70 16.39
N SER A 251 9.56 12.43 17.00
CA SER A 251 10.87 12.55 16.38
C SER A 251 11.84 11.56 17.00
N LYS A 252 12.95 11.33 16.30
CA LYS A 252 14.06 10.53 16.82
C LYS A 252 14.63 11.17 18.08
N GLU A 253 14.75 12.48 18.09
CA GLU A 253 15.33 13.28 19.18
C GLU A 253 14.47 13.17 20.44
N ALA A 254 13.15 13.35 20.33
CA ALA A 254 12.22 13.17 21.44
C ALA A 254 12.28 11.74 22.00
N PHE A 255 12.42 10.75 21.13
CA PHE A 255 12.59 9.36 21.54
C PHE A 255 13.93 9.09 22.24
N GLU A 256 15.04 9.65 21.76
CA GLU A 256 16.35 9.52 22.41
C GLU A 256 16.35 10.19 23.80
N VAL A 257 15.73 11.37 23.95
CA VAL A 257 15.53 12.03 25.26
C VAL A 257 14.77 11.12 26.22
N PHE A 258 13.66 10.52 25.77
CA PHE A 258 12.91 9.56 26.57
C PHE A 258 13.78 8.37 27.04
N LEU A 259 14.64 7.83 26.16
CA LEU A 259 15.55 6.75 26.55
C LEU A 259 16.55 7.20 27.60
N GLN A 260 17.14 8.38 27.45
CA GLN A 260 18.10 8.95 28.40
C GLN A 260 17.48 9.25 29.77
N ASP A 261 16.18 9.56 29.81
CA ASP A 261 15.44 9.77 31.06
C ASP A 261 14.96 8.48 31.73
N SER A 262 15.09 7.34 31.05
CA SER A 262 14.68 6.06 31.62
C SER A 262 15.53 5.67 32.83
N LYS A 263 14.89 4.99 33.80
CA LYS A 263 15.59 4.41 34.98
C LYS A 263 16.72 3.47 34.56
N GLU A 264 16.51 2.71 33.49
CA GLU A 264 17.50 1.77 32.94
C GLU A 264 18.75 2.51 32.45
N TYR A 265 18.59 3.58 31.65
CA TYR A 265 19.72 4.38 31.20
C TYR A 265 20.50 4.98 32.36
N ARG A 266 19.82 5.56 33.35
CA ARG A 266 20.46 6.15 34.53
C ARG A 266 21.27 5.12 35.32
N LEU A 267 20.76 3.89 35.44
CA LEU A 267 21.48 2.78 36.08
C LEU A 267 22.69 2.31 35.28
N LEU A 268 22.60 2.24 33.95
CA LEU A 268 23.74 1.91 33.10
C LEU A 268 24.83 2.99 33.20
N LYS A 269 24.42 4.27 33.17
CA LYS A 269 25.31 5.41 33.32
C LYS A 269 26.01 5.42 34.68
N SER A 270 25.31 5.14 35.78
CA SER A 270 25.93 5.04 37.11
C SER A 270 26.95 3.90 37.23
N LYS A 271 26.88 2.91 36.33
CA LYS A 271 27.83 1.79 36.25
C LYS A 271 28.95 2.02 35.22
N GLY A 272 28.97 3.16 34.52
CA GLY A 272 29.94 3.43 33.44
C GLY A 272 29.72 2.58 32.19
N LEU A 273 28.50 2.10 31.94
CA LEU A 273 28.13 1.20 30.84
C LEU A 273 27.32 1.87 29.72
N ALA A 274 27.09 3.19 29.81
CA ALA A 274 26.28 3.97 28.87
C ALA A 274 26.95 5.29 28.50
#